data_AF-A0A2N2M189-F1
#
_entry.id   AF-A0A2N2M189-F1
#
_cell.length_a   1.000
_cell.length_b   1.000
_cell.length_c   1.000
_cell.angle_alpha   90.00
_cell.angle_beta   90.00
_cell.angle_gamma   90.00
#
_symmetry.space_group_name_H-M   'P 1'
#
loop_
_entity.id
_entity.type
_entity.pdbx_description
1 polymer ?
#
loop_
_entity_poly.entity_id
_entity_poly.type
_entity_poly.pdbx_seq_one_letter_code
_entity_poly.pdbx_strand_id
1 'polypeptide(L)'
;QIKVQLAQSKPVIVWVIGHMEYSDPVEYVDKQGVTSIVAPYEHVVVLTGYNSDTVRYNNNGRYADVQIETFLNSWAVLGNMAVFHE
;
A
#
# COMPACT_ATOMS: atom_id res chain seq x y z
N GLN A 1 -0.67 13.61 0.07
CA GLN A 1 0.69 13.52 -0.49
C GLN A 1 0.75 12.58 -1.69
N ILE A 2 0.32 11.31 -1.57
CA ILE A 2 0.29 10.35 -2.71
C ILE A 2 -0.38 10.92 -3.97
N LYS A 3 -1.60 11.47 -3.87
CA LYS A 3 -2.29 12.06 -5.04
C LYS A 3 -1.46 13.13 -5.78
N VAL A 4 -0.70 13.95 -5.05
CA VAL A 4 0.17 14.99 -5.65
C VAL A 4 1.30 14.34 -6.45
N GLN A 5 1.94 13.31 -5.89
CA GLN A 5 3.01 12.58 -6.56
C GLN A 5 2.50 11.89 -7.84
N LEU A 6 1.37 11.18 -7.73
CA LEU A 6 0.75 10.52 -8.87
C LEU A 6 0.31 11.51 -9.96
N ALA A 7 -0.20 12.69 -9.58
CA ALA A 7 -0.55 13.75 -10.52
C ALA A 7 0.67 14.34 -11.26
N GLN A 8 1.86 14.21 -10.67
CA GLN A 8 3.14 14.59 -11.28
C GLN A 8 3.82 13.42 -12.02
N SER A 9 3.10 12.30 -12.23
CA SER A 9 3.65 11.07 -12.81
C SER A 9 4.85 10.50 -12.02
N LYS A 10 4.89 10.76 -10.71
CA LYS A 10 5.86 10.18 -9.77
C LYS A 10 5.23 8.98 -9.06
N PRO A 11 5.63 7.74 -9.39
CA PRO A 11 5.07 6.54 -8.76
C PRO A 11 5.41 6.46 -7.26
N VAL A 12 4.58 5.77 -6.49
CA VAL A 12 4.75 5.60 -5.04
C VAL A 12 4.70 4.11 -4.70
N ILE A 13 5.69 3.61 -3.95
CA ILE A 13 5.70 2.22 -3.47
C ILE A 13 4.90 2.17 -2.16
N VAL A 14 3.98 1.21 -2.03
CA VAL A 14 3.13 1.04 -0.84
C VAL A 14 3.01 -0.41 -0.43
N TRP A 15 2.73 -0.62 0.86
CA TRP A 15 2.48 -1.94 1.46
C TRP A 15 1.00 -2.18 1.63
N VAL A 16 0.51 -3.31 1.16
CA VAL A 16 -0.89 -3.71 1.20
C VAL A 16 -0.99 -5.16 1.65
N ILE A 17 -2.20 -5.68 1.78
CA ILE A 17 -2.48 -7.08 2.07
C ILE A 17 -2.94 -7.77 0.79
N GLY A 18 -2.21 -8.81 0.39
CA GLY A 18 -2.54 -9.72 -0.69
C GLY A 18 -2.93 -8.99 -1.97
N HIS A 19 -4.16 -9.24 -2.43
CA HIS A 19 -4.73 -8.59 -3.60
C HIS A 19 -5.70 -7.45 -3.22
N MET A 20 -5.23 -6.52 -2.38
CA MET A 20 -6.01 -5.40 -1.83
C MET A 20 -7.10 -5.87 -0.86
N GLU A 21 -6.74 -6.76 0.04
CA GLU A 21 -7.62 -7.40 1.02
C GLU A 21 -7.42 -6.82 2.43
N TYR A 22 -8.15 -7.34 3.41
CA TYR A 22 -7.91 -7.06 4.83
C TYR A 22 -7.30 -8.29 5.49
N SER A 23 -6.41 -8.06 6.46
CA SER A 23 -5.98 -9.07 7.40
C SER A 23 -5.79 -8.44 8.78
N ASP A 24 -5.98 -9.22 9.84
CA ASP A 24 -5.81 -8.73 11.20
C ASP A 24 -4.32 -8.44 11.48
N PRO A 25 -3.97 -7.21 11.87
CA PRO A 25 -2.61 -6.87 12.23
C PRO A 25 -2.24 -7.48 13.58
N VAL A 26 -0.98 -7.89 13.72
CA VAL A 26 -0.39 -8.40 14.96
C VAL A 26 0.86 -7.58 15.26
N GLU A 27 1.04 -7.22 16.53
CA GLU A 27 2.29 -6.61 16.99
C GLU A 27 3.33 -7.70 17.25
N TYR A 28 4.52 -7.51 16.68
CA TYR A 28 5.67 -8.37 16.89
C TYR A 28 6.81 -7.54 17.51
N VAL A 29 7.33 -8.00 18.65
CA VAL A 29 8.48 -7.38 19.31
C VAL A 29 9.72 -8.21 19.01
N ASP A 30 10.74 -7.58 18.42
CA ASP A 30 12.00 -8.24 18.09
C ASP A 30 12.92 -8.42 19.31
N LYS A 31 14.09 -9.03 19.10
CA LYS A 31 15.07 -9.28 20.17
C LYS A 31 15.70 -8.01 20.74
N GLN A 32 15.58 -6.88 20.03
CA GLN A 32 16.08 -5.57 20.40
C GLN A 32 15.00 -4.73 21.09
N GLY A 33 13.77 -5.24 21.21
CA GLY A 33 12.63 -4.55 21.81
C GLY A 33 11.89 -3.61 20.86
N VAL A 34 12.14 -3.71 19.54
CA VAL A 34 11.43 -2.90 18.54
C VAL A 34 10.12 -3.59 18.18
N THR A 35 9.02 -2.85 18.32
CA THR A 35 7.68 -3.30 17.90
C THR A 35 7.46 -3.01 16.42
N SER A 36 7.05 -4.03 15.68
CA SER A 36 6.61 -3.95 14.28
C SER A 36 5.19 -4.48 14.13
N ILE A 37 4.40 -3.86 13.25
CA ILE A 37 3.10 -4.42 12.85
C ILE A 37 3.35 -5.41 11.71
N VAL A 38 2.83 -6.62 11.85
CA VAL A 38 2.84 -7.65 10.81
C VAL A 38 1.42 -8.10 10.51
N ALA A 39 1.14 -8.51 9.28
CA ALA A 39 -0.14 -9.08 8.90
C ALA A 39 0.07 -10.19 7.85
N PRO A 40 -0.73 -11.27 7.88
CA PRO A 40 -0.72 -12.28 6.83
C PRO A 40 -0.87 -11.67 5.44
N TYR A 41 -0.15 -12.22 4.47
CA TYR A 41 -0.17 -11.78 3.07
C TYR A 41 0.31 -10.33 2.86
N GLU A 42 1.22 -9.81 3.68
CA GLU A 42 1.91 -8.57 3.34
C GLU A 42 2.42 -8.62 1.88
N HIS A 43 2.18 -7.55 1.15
CA HIS A 43 2.58 -7.42 -0.24
C HIS A 43 2.92 -5.97 -0.60
N VAL A 44 3.80 -5.80 -1.59
CA VAL A 44 4.26 -4.49 -2.05
C VAL A 44 3.80 -4.24 -3.48
N VAL A 45 3.23 -3.06 -3.72
CA VAL A 45 2.80 -2.61 -5.05
C VAL A 45 3.28 -1.20 -5.34
N VAL A 46 3.28 -0.83 -6.62
CA VAL A 46 3.63 0.53 -7.06
C VAL A 46 2.37 1.25 -7.54
N LEU A 47 1.94 2.29 -6.84
CA LEU A 47 0.88 3.16 -7.31
C LEU A 47 1.38 4.03 -8.46
N THR A 48 0.60 4.11 -9.54
CA THR A 48 0.98 4.82 -10.76
C THR A 48 -0.05 5.83 -11.26
N GLY A 49 -1.27 5.83 -10.68
CA GLY A 49 -2.31 6.79 -11.04
C GLY A 49 -3.54 6.68 -10.15
N TYR A 50 -4.50 7.58 -10.34
CA TYR A 50 -5.80 7.56 -9.66
C TYR A 50 -6.82 8.34 -10.48
N ASN A 51 -8.10 8.14 -10.21
CA ASN A 51 -9.21 8.98 -10.66
C ASN A 51 -10.14 9.32 -9.47
N SER A 52 -11.41 9.65 -9.74
CA SER A 52 -12.41 9.94 -8.70
C SER A 52 -12.62 8.77 -7.74
N ASP A 53 -12.57 7.54 -8.24
CA ASP A 53 -13.10 6.35 -7.57
C ASP A 53 -12.05 5.25 -7.38
N THR A 54 -11.03 5.21 -8.23
CA THR A 54 -10.02 4.15 -8.24
C THR A 54 -8.59 4.66 -8.12
N VAL A 55 -7.71 3.77 -7.63
CA VAL A 55 -6.26 3.90 -7.73
C VAL A 55 -5.73 2.84 -8.68
N ARG A 56 -4.77 3.23 -9.53
CA ARG A 56 -4.04 2.34 -10.42
C ARG A 56 -2.74 1.91 -9.76
N TYR A 57 -2.45 0.62 -9.83
CA TYR A 57 -1.21 0.05 -9.30
C TYR A 57 -0.58 -0.95 -10.26
N ASN A 58 0.73 -1.09 -10.17
CA ASN A 58 1.52 -2.15 -10.78
C ASN A 58 1.82 -3.22 -9.71
N ASN A 59 1.57 -4.46 -10.08
CA ASN A 59 1.93 -5.65 -9.31
C ASN A 59 2.69 -6.60 -10.24
N ASN A 60 4.01 -6.73 -10.04
CA ASN A 60 4.88 -7.61 -10.82
C ASN A 60 4.72 -7.44 -12.35
N GLY A 61 4.69 -6.20 -12.82
CA GLY A 61 4.56 -5.87 -14.25
C GLY A 61 3.11 -5.85 -14.77
N ARG A 62 2.12 -6.25 -13.97
CA ARG A 62 0.70 -6.21 -14.32
C ARG A 62 0.04 -4.97 -13.72
N TYR A 63 -0.78 -4.30 -14.50
CA TYR A 63 -1.52 -3.13 -14.03
C TYR A 63 -2.97 -3.49 -13.73
N ALA A 64 -3.50 -2.93 -12.66
CA ALA A 64 -4.90 -3.04 -12.28
C ALA A 64 -5.39 -1.74 -11.63
N ASP A 65 -6.70 -1.54 -11.67
CA ASP A 65 -7.40 -0.48 -10.96
C ASP A 65 -8.20 -1.11 -9.82
N VAL A 66 -8.22 -0.48 -8.66
CA VAL A 66 -9.01 -0.90 -7.49
C VAL A 66 -9.73 0.29 -6.89
N GLN A 67 -10.91 0.07 -6.32
CA GLN A 67 -11.65 1.12 -5.61
C GLN A 67 -10.79 1.73 -4.50
N ILE A 68 -10.86 3.05 -4.34
CA ILE A 68 -10.08 3.79 -3.34
C ILE A 68 -10.36 3.24 -1.94
N GLU A 69 -11.61 2.95 -1.61
CA GLU A 69 -11.99 2.41 -0.30
C GLU A 69 -11.35 1.03 -0.04
N THR A 70 -11.36 0.16 -1.04
CA THR A 70 -10.71 -1.16 -0.96
C THR A 70 -9.20 -1.02 -0.77
N PHE A 71 -8.54 -0.11 -1.51
CA PHE A 71 -7.13 0.18 -1.32
C PHE A 71 -6.84 0.72 0.09
N LEU A 72 -7.61 1.70 0.57
CA LEU A 72 -7.41 2.32 1.88
C LEU A 72 -7.58 1.30 3.01
N ASN A 73 -8.56 0.40 2.90
CA ASN A 73 -8.76 -0.68 3.86
C ASN A 73 -7.54 -1.60 3.96
N SER A 74 -6.93 -1.92 2.83
CA SER A 74 -5.74 -2.79 2.78
C SER A 74 -4.47 -2.07 3.25
N TRP A 75 -4.25 -0.84 2.79
CA TRP A 75 -3.07 -0.03 3.09
C TRP A 75 -2.99 0.38 4.57
N ALA A 76 -4.14 0.60 5.21
CA ALA A 76 -4.21 1.00 6.62
C ALA A 76 -3.73 -0.09 7.58
N VAL A 77 -3.84 -1.38 7.21
CA VAL A 77 -3.42 -2.51 8.07
C VAL A 77 -1.96 -2.40 8.48
N LEU A 78 -1.10 -1.95 7.56
CA LEU A 78 0.34 -1.84 7.76
C LEU A 78 0.76 -0.39 8.02
N GLY A 79 -0.10 0.42 8.63
CA GLY A 79 0.24 1.78 9.08
C GLY A 79 0.40 2.79 7.94
N ASN A 80 -0.24 2.56 6.79
CA ASN A 80 -0.17 3.45 5.63
C ASN A 80 1.27 3.69 5.13
N MET A 81 2.13 2.66 5.16
CA MET A 81 3.52 2.76 4.71
C MET A 81 3.61 3.11 3.23
N ALA A 82 4.45 4.08 2.92
CA ALA A 82 4.72 4.52 1.56
C ALA A 82 6.17 4.98 1.42
N VAL A 83 6.79 4.68 0.28
CA VAL A 83 8.09 5.22 -0.12
C VAL A 83 7.89 6.12 -1.34
N PHE A 84 8.42 7.33 -1.21
CA PHE A 84 8.44 8.35 -2.24
C PHE A 84 9.83 8.48 -2.82
N HIS A 85 9.92 8.79 -4.12
CA HIS A 85 11.19 9.21 -4.73
C HIS A 85 11.20 10.73 -4.86
N GLU A 86 12.39 11.33 -4.76
CA GLU A 86 12.60 12.76 -4.99
C GLU A 86 12.64 13.09 -6.48
#